data_AF-A0A3D3PE94-F1
#
_entry.id   AF-A0A3D3PE94-F1
#
_cell.length_a   1.000
_cell.length_b   1.000
_cell.length_c   1.000
_cell.angle_alpha   90.00
_cell.angle_beta   90.00
_cell.angle_gamma   90.00
#
_symmetry.space_group_name_H-M   'P 1'
#
loop_
_entity.id
_entity.type
_entity.pdbx_description
1 polymer ?
#
loop_
_entity_poly.entity_id
_entity_poly.type
_entity_poly.pdbx_seq_one_letter_code
_entity_poly.pdbx_strand_id
1 'polypeptide(L)'
;RTARMHAKGTSYLILTPDESPSFLKQTPEMEELPEDLVLPKPTLWDSLYIGAGKKDKINKIDIVGLLLKKGGLQKEDLGLIEVLDHSSYAAVKRTKIEEVVRRIKAEKIKNKKVKIEVSR
;
A
#
# COMPACT_ATOMS: atom_id res chain seq x y z
N ARG A 1 -32.54 -1.35 -4.06
CA ARG A 1 -32.93 -0.31 -3.08
C ARG A 1 -31.63 0.21 -2.44
N THR A 2 -31.15 1.40 -2.79
CA THR A 2 -29.85 1.93 -2.33
C THR A 2 -30.03 2.82 -1.11
N ALA A 3 -29.45 2.42 0.02
CA ALA A 3 -29.56 3.06 1.34
C ALA A 3 -28.62 4.27 1.51
N ARG A 4 -28.63 5.22 0.58
CA ARG A 4 -27.75 6.42 0.60
C ARG A 4 -28.50 7.75 0.54
N MET A 5 -29.83 7.73 0.67
CA MET A 5 -30.71 8.90 0.47
C MET A 5 -30.53 10.02 1.52
N HIS A 6 -29.80 9.79 2.62
CA HIS A 6 -29.58 10.76 3.70
C HIS A 6 -28.11 11.05 4.00
N ALA A 7 -27.18 10.64 3.12
CA ALA A 7 -25.78 10.98 3.30
C ALA A 7 -25.54 12.44 2.90
N LYS A 8 -25.11 13.28 3.85
CA LYS A 8 -24.55 14.60 3.54
C LYS A 8 -23.15 14.39 3.00
N GLY A 9 -22.82 15.07 1.90
CA GLY A 9 -21.49 15.05 1.28
C GLY A 9 -21.05 16.47 0.96
N THR A 10 -19.75 16.70 1.06
CA THR A 10 -19.13 17.98 0.65
C THR A 10 -18.51 17.79 -0.73
N SER A 11 -18.76 18.72 -1.64
CA SER A 11 -18.14 18.75 -2.97
C SER A 11 -17.26 19.99 -3.08
N TYR A 12 -16.00 19.79 -3.45
CA TYR A 12 -15.07 20.87 -3.76
C TYR A 12 -14.96 21.01 -5.27
N LEU A 13 -14.88 22.25 -5.75
CA LEU A 13 -14.69 22.56 -7.15
C LEU A 13 -13.36 23.28 -7.28
N ILE A 14 -12.47 22.75 -8.12
CA ILE A 14 -11.19 23.39 -8.43
C ILE A 14 -11.44 24.22 -9.69
N LEU A 15 -11.48 25.54 -9.53
CA LEU A 15 -11.69 26.51 -10.61
C LEU A 15 -10.43 27.33 -10.83
N THR A 16 -10.17 27.70 -12.08
CA THR A 16 -9.25 28.80 -12.38
C THR A 16 -9.95 30.15 -12.17
N PRO A 17 -9.21 31.26 -11.92
CA PRO A 17 -9.82 32.56 -11.60
C PRO A 17 -10.82 33.09 -12.64
N ASP A 18 -10.66 32.70 -13.91
CA ASP A 18 -11.46 33.18 -15.05
C ASP A 18 -12.59 32.20 -15.46
N GLU A 19 -12.75 31.09 -14.75
CA GLU A 19 -13.70 30.04 -15.12
C GLU A 19 -15.03 30.19 -14.39
N SER A 20 -16.09 30.52 -15.13
CA SER A 20 -17.47 30.57 -14.62
C SER A 20 -18.38 29.57 -15.37
N PRO A 21 -18.42 28.29 -14.96
CA PRO A 21 -19.25 27.30 -15.63
C PRO A 21 -20.74 27.63 -15.54
N SER A 22 -21.46 27.53 -16.66
CA SER A 22 -22.88 27.90 -16.78
C SER A 22 -23.84 27.05 -15.93
N PHE A 23 -23.37 25.92 -15.41
CA PHE A 23 -24.14 25.06 -14.51
C PHE A 23 -24.07 25.50 -13.03
N LEU A 24 -23.17 26.44 -12.68
CA LEU A 24 -23.12 27.02 -11.35
C LEU A 24 -24.19 28.10 -11.21
N LYS A 25 -25.28 27.76 -10.52
CA LYS A 25 -26.36 28.71 -10.21
C LYS A 25 -25.95 29.74 -9.15
N GLN A 26 -24.92 29.44 -8.36
CA GLN A 26 -24.36 30.28 -7.30
C GLN A 26 -22.84 30.10 -7.32
N THR A 27 -22.10 31.19 -7.11
CA THR A 27 -20.65 31.13 -6.93
C THR A 27 -20.34 30.41 -5.62
N PRO A 28 -19.56 29.31 -5.63
CA PRO A 28 -19.18 28.63 -4.40
C PRO A 28 -18.30 29.53 -3.54
N GLU A 29 -18.36 29.34 -2.22
CA GLU A 29 -17.47 29.99 -1.27
C GLU A 29 -16.02 29.55 -1.55
N MET A 30 -15.08 30.49 -1.59
CA MET A 30 -13.67 30.20 -1.80
C MET A 30 -13.07 29.74 -0.46
N GLU A 31 -12.57 28.51 -0.44
CA GLU A 31 -11.84 27.98 0.71
C GLU A 31 -10.34 28.24 0.50
N GLU A 32 -9.76 29.08 1.36
CA GLU A 32 -8.32 29.30 1.37
C GLU A 32 -7.62 28.09 2.00
N LEU A 33 -6.78 27.43 1.20
CA LEU A 33 -5.93 26.37 1.72
C LEU A 33 -4.85 26.98 2.63
N PRO A 34 -4.52 26.36 3.76
CA PRO A 34 -3.42 26.82 4.60
C PRO A 34 -2.11 26.82 3.82
N GLU A 35 -1.29 27.88 3.99
CA GLU A 35 0.03 28.00 3.36
C GLU A 35 0.95 26.83 3.75
N ASP A 36 0.86 26.39 5.00
CA ASP A 36 1.59 25.23 5.52
C ASP A 36 0.78 23.93 5.35
N LEU A 37 0.96 23.29 4.21
CA LEU A 37 0.45 21.94 3.96
C LEU A 37 1.27 20.91 4.75
N VAL A 38 0.84 20.61 5.98
CA VAL A 38 1.43 19.53 6.77
C VAL A 38 0.97 18.19 6.20
N LEU A 39 1.83 17.55 5.42
CA LEU A 39 1.58 16.21 4.92
C LEU A 39 1.40 15.23 6.10
N PRO A 40 0.40 14.33 6.04
CA PRO A 40 0.24 13.31 7.06
C PRO A 40 1.50 12.44 7.10
N LYS A 41 1.82 11.95 8.30
CA LYS A 41 2.95 11.02 8.46
C LYS A 41 2.73 9.79 7.58
N PRO A 42 3.78 9.30 6.91
CA PRO A 42 3.67 8.09 6.11
C PRO A 42 3.27 6.90 6.98
N THR A 43 2.68 5.89 6.33
CA THR A 43 2.27 4.65 7.00
C THR A 43 3.47 3.96 7.65
N LEU A 44 3.22 3.28 8.76
CA LEU A 44 4.23 2.46 9.44
C LEU A 44 4.61 1.19 8.65
N TRP A 45 3.81 0.86 7.63
CA TRP A 45 3.91 -0.35 6.82
C TRP A 45 4.25 0.00 5.38
N ASP A 46 5.11 -0.80 4.77
CA ASP A 46 5.32 -0.87 3.32
C ASP A 46 5.06 -2.30 2.85
N SER A 47 4.79 -2.44 1.55
CA SER A 47 4.47 -3.73 0.93
C SER A 47 5.70 -4.33 0.24
N LEU A 48 5.98 -5.59 0.54
CA LEU A 48 7.03 -6.37 -0.08
C LEU A 48 6.42 -7.27 -1.17
N TYR A 49 6.92 -7.14 -2.39
CA TYR A 49 6.54 -7.96 -3.53
C TYR A 49 7.40 -9.22 -3.60
N ILE A 50 6.76 -10.36 -3.81
CA ILE A 50 7.39 -11.66 -4.04
C ILE A 50 6.85 -12.20 -5.36
N GLY A 51 7.72 -12.40 -6.35
CA GLY A 51 7.38 -12.91 -7.67
C GLY A 51 7.11 -14.42 -7.71
N ALA A 52 6.34 -14.92 -6.73
CA ALA A 52 5.85 -16.29 -6.72
C ALA A 52 4.59 -16.40 -5.83
N GLY A 53 3.68 -17.28 -6.22
CA GLY A 53 2.35 -17.40 -5.61
C GLY A 53 1.84 -18.84 -5.51
N LYS A 54 0.51 -19.01 -5.53
CA LYS A 54 -0.15 -20.31 -5.38
C LYS A 54 0.26 -21.32 -6.45
N LYS A 55 0.39 -20.89 -7.71
CA LYS A 55 0.82 -21.78 -8.82
C LYS A 55 2.27 -22.24 -8.66
N ASP A 56 3.09 -21.49 -7.93
CA ASP A 56 4.44 -21.88 -7.55
C ASP A 56 4.49 -22.81 -6.33
N LYS A 57 3.33 -23.23 -5.81
CA LYS A 57 3.16 -24.01 -4.57
C LYS A 57 3.69 -23.27 -3.34
N ILE A 58 3.61 -21.93 -3.35
CA ILE A 58 3.94 -21.09 -2.19
C ILE A 58 2.67 -20.81 -1.41
N ASN A 59 2.73 -21.07 -0.11
CA ASN A 59 1.66 -20.78 0.84
C ASN A 59 2.07 -19.62 1.76
N LYS A 60 1.08 -19.04 2.44
CA LYS A 60 1.29 -17.98 3.45
C LYS A 60 2.35 -18.37 4.49
N ILE A 61 2.34 -19.63 4.94
CA ILE A 61 3.28 -20.14 5.96
C ILE A 61 4.73 -20.13 5.44
N ASP A 62 4.96 -20.39 4.15
CA ASP A 62 6.30 -20.38 3.56
C ASP A 62 6.89 -18.96 3.55
N ILE A 63 6.06 -17.98 3.21
CA ILE A 63 6.42 -16.56 3.18
C ILE A 63 6.73 -16.07 4.60
N VAL A 64 5.86 -16.40 5.56
CA VAL A 64 6.10 -16.12 6.99
C VAL A 64 7.42 -16.74 7.44
N GLY A 65 7.66 -18.01 7.09
CA GLY A 65 8.89 -18.71 7.43
C GLY A 65 10.14 -18.06 6.85
N LEU A 66 10.11 -17.63 5.59
CA LEU A 66 11.22 -16.90 4.96
C LEU A 66 11.46 -15.55 5.68
N LEU A 67 10.42 -14.76 5.89
CA LEU A 67 10.53 -13.42 6.44
C LEU A 67 11.02 -13.42 7.89
N LEU A 68 10.56 -14.38 8.71
CA LEU A 68 11.04 -14.52 10.08
C LEU A 68 12.46 -15.11 10.15
N LYS A 69 12.73 -16.22 9.42
CA LYS A 69 14.01 -16.94 9.56
C LYS A 69 15.17 -16.31 8.79
N LYS A 70 14.91 -15.84 7.56
CA LYS A 70 15.92 -15.29 6.65
C LYS A 70 15.87 -13.77 6.60
N GLY A 71 14.67 -13.19 6.67
CA GLY A 71 14.49 -11.74 6.78
C GLY A 71 14.88 -11.19 8.15
N GLY A 72 14.89 -12.01 9.20
CA GLY A 72 15.18 -11.57 10.57
C GLY A 72 14.09 -10.66 11.13
N LEU A 73 12.87 -10.73 10.60
CA LEU A 73 11.73 -10.01 11.13
C LEU A 73 11.20 -10.71 12.38
N GLN A 74 10.63 -9.92 13.29
CA GLN A 74 9.81 -10.46 14.38
C GLN A 74 8.35 -10.53 13.95
N LYS A 75 7.50 -11.20 14.73
CA LYS A 75 6.07 -11.34 14.40
C LYS A 75 5.36 -9.98 14.37
N GLU A 76 5.86 -9.03 15.16
CA GLU A 76 5.32 -7.69 15.31
C GLU A 76 5.65 -6.78 14.11
N ASP A 77 6.67 -7.14 13.32
CA ASP A 77 7.09 -6.39 12.15
C ASP A 77 6.45 -6.91 10.85
N LEU A 78 5.62 -7.96 10.94
CA LEU A 78 4.98 -8.63 9.82
C LEU A 78 3.46 -8.48 9.91
N GLY A 79 2.87 -7.84 8.91
CA GLY A 79 1.44 -7.56 8.84
C GLY A 79 0.68 -8.53 7.95
N LEU A 80 -0.28 -7.98 7.20
CA LEU A 80 -1.10 -8.73 6.26
C LEU A 80 -0.23 -9.37 5.16
N ILE A 81 -0.56 -10.60 4.79
CA ILE A 81 0.09 -11.33 3.70
C ILE A 81 -0.98 -11.84 2.78
N GLU A 82 -0.82 -11.53 1.50
CA GLU A 82 -1.70 -11.93 0.42
C GLU A 82 -0.92 -12.77 -0.59
N VAL A 83 -1.48 -13.92 -0.97
CA VAL A 83 -0.86 -14.84 -1.92
C VAL A 83 -1.79 -14.95 -3.12
N LEU A 84 -1.36 -14.39 -4.24
CA LEU A 84 -2.03 -14.47 -5.54
C LEU A 84 -1.55 -15.69 -6.31
N ASP A 85 -2.01 -15.86 -7.54
CA ASP A 85 -1.67 -17.02 -8.35
C ASP A 85 -0.18 -17.08 -8.72
N HIS A 86 0.38 -15.94 -9.13
CA HIS A 86 1.75 -15.81 -9.65
C HIS A 86 2.66 -14.92 -8.79
N SER A 87 2.11 -14.27 -7.77
CA SER A 87 2.84 -13.36 -6.90
C SER A 87 2.26 -13.38 -5.50
N SER A 88 2.99 -12.79 -4.56
CA SER A 88 2.55 -12.59 -3.19
C SER A 88 2.99 -11.23 -2.68
N TYR A 89 2.24 -10.69 -1.73
CA TYR A 89 2.51 -9.42 -1.07
C TYR A 89 2.53 -9.64 0.45
N ALA A 90 3.48 -8.99 1.12
CA ALA A 90 3.57 -9.01 2.57
C ALA A 90 3.78 -7.58 3.10
N ALA A 91 2.94 -7.16 4.04
CA ALA A 91 3.13 -5.91 4.75
C ALA A 91 4.27 -6.07 5.77
N VAL A 92 5.27 -5.20 5.69
CA VAL A 92 6.44 -5.20 6.57
C VAL A 92 6.62 -3.79 7.13
N LYS A 93 7.12 -3.69 8.36
CA LYS A 93 7.43 -2.39 8.96
C LYS A 93 8.42 -1.61 8.08
N ARG A 94 8.05 -0.39 7.69
CA ARG A 94 8.82 0.48 6.78
C ARG A 94 10.29 0.62 7.20
N THR A 95 10.56 0.72 8.50
CA THR A 95 11.92 0.89 9.03
C THR A 95 12.84 -0.31 8.78
N LYS A 96 12.29 -1.51 8.53
CA LYS A 96 13.06 -2.76 8.36
C LYS A 96 13.05 -3.28 6.93
N ILE A 97 12.24 -2.71 6.04
CA ILE A 97 11.99 -3.30 4.71
C ILE A 97 13.25 -3.35 3.84
N GLU A 98 14.08 -2.32 3.85
CA GLU A 98 15.31 -2.31 3.05
C GLU A 98 16.30 -3.37 3.49
N GLU A 99 16.47 -3.54 4.81
CA GLU A 99 17.34 -4.56 5.39
C GLU A 99 16.84 -5.96 5.04
N VAL A 100 15.54 -6.18 5.19
CA VAL A 100 14.89 -7.45 4.84
C VAL A 100 15.12 -7.79 3.38
N VAL A 101 14.85 -6.85 2.46
CA VAL A 101 15.05 -7.06 1.02
C VAL A 101 16.50 -7.43 0.73
N ARG A 102 17.48 -6.72 1.31
CA ARG A 102 18.91 -7.05 1.11
C ARG A 102 19.23 -8.48 1.55
N ARG A 103 18.68 -8.93 2.69
CA ARG A 103 18.91 -10.28 3.21
C ARG A 103 18.25 -11.37 2.35
N ILE A 104 17.01 -11.16 1.92
CA ILE A 104 16.22 -12.20 1.23
C ILE A 104 16.37 -12.19 -0.29
N LYS A 105 16.93 -11.14 -0.90
CA LYS A 105 17.10 -11.02 -2.37
C LYS A 105 17.90 -12.16 -3.00
N ALA A 106 18.83 -12.76 -2.24
CA ALA A 106 19.63 -13.90 -2.71
C ALA A 106 19.10 -15.26 -2.24
N GLU A 107 18.10 -15.27 -1.36
CA GLU A 107 17.55 -16.48 -0.77
C GLU A 107 16.56 -17.18 -1.71
N LYS A 108 16.38 -18.48 -1.48
CA LYS A 108 15.43 -19.30 -2.24
C LYS A 108 14.21 -19.58 -1.39
N ILE A 109 13.02 -19.45 -1.97
CA ILE A 109 11.78 -19.96 -1.37
C ILE A 109 11.54 -21.34 -1.95
N LYS A 110 11.50 -22.38 -1.10
CA LYS A 110 11.29 -23.77 -1.54
C LYS A 110 12.19 -24.19 -2.71
N ASN A 111 13.50 -23.90 -2.60
CA ASN A 111 14.52 -24.15 -3.63
C ASN A 111 14.35 -23.39 -4.97
N LYS A 112 13.36 -22.49 -5.10
CA LYS A 112 13.23 -21.59 -6.25
C LYS A 112 13.81 -20.20 -5.94
N LYS A 113 14.55 -19.65 -6.89
CA LYS A 113 14.98 -18.24 -6.85
C LYS A 113 13.82 -17.38 -7.34
N VAL A 114 13.39 -16.44 -6.53
CA VAL A 114 12.23 -15.57 -6.82
C VAL A 114 12.65 -14.11 -6.75
N LYS A 115 11.98 -13.26 -7.54
CA LYS A 115 12.21 -11.82 -7.49
C LYS A 115 11.56 -11.26 -6.23
N ILE A 116 12.32 -10.54 -5.41
CA ILE A 116 11.81 -9.90 -4.18
C ILE A 116 12.22 -8.44 -4.17
N GLU A 117 11.23 -7.55 -4.09
CA GLU A 117 11.42 -6.10 -4.19
C GLU A 117 10.41 -5.35 -3.31
N VAL A 118 10.71 -4.09 -3.00
CA VAL A 118 9.75 -3.19 -2.36
C VAL A 118 8.70 -2.81 -3.41
N SER A 119 7.42 -3.05 -3.10
CA SER A 119 6.31 -2.58 -3.92
C SER A 119 6.14 -1.09 -3.67
N ARG A 120 6.43 -0.26 -4.67
CA ARG A 120 6.15 1.18 -4.68
C ARG A 120 4.87 1.46 -5.44
#